data_AF-A0A2A3AIG5-F1
#
_entry.id   AF-A0A2A3AIG5-F1
#
_cell.length_a   1.000
_cell.length_b   1.000
_cell.length_c   1.000
_cell.angle_alpha   90.00
_cell.angle_beta   90.00
_cell.angle_gamma   90.00
#
_symmetry.space_group_name_H-M   'P 1'
#
loop_
_entity.id
_entity.type
_entity.pdbx_description
1 polymer ?
#
loop_
_entity_poly.entity_id
_entity_poly.type
_entity_poly.pdbx_seq_one_letter_code
_entity_poly.pdbx_strand_id
1 'polypeptide(L)'
;MSQVNYSVIDTETTGLWSTGHDRVAEIAIVTLSPEGEVIERWETLINPQRDLGKQSLHGIRAADVLSAPTFKDVADEIAWRLSLDPPVRSLWVAGRESRMLL
;
A
#
# COMPACT_ATOMS: atom_id res chain seq x y z
N MET A 1 18.37 16.64 16.91
CA MET A 1 17.08 16.76 16.18
C MET A 1 16.69 15.34 15.80
N SER A 2 15.55 14.83 16.24
CA SER A 2 15.05 13.54 15.75
C SER A 2 14.71 13.74 14.27
N GLN A 3 15.49 13.14 13.39
CA GLN A 3 15.30 13.29 11.96
C GLN A 3 14.08 12.49 11.53
N VAL A 4 13.10 13.13 10.90
CA VAL A 4 11.82 12.53 10.48
C VAL A 4 12.07 11.69 9.21
N ASN A 5 11.68 10.41 9.22
CA ASN A 5 11.71 9.58 8.03
C ASN A 5 10.50 9.88 7.12
N TYR A 6 10.51 9.37 5.90
CA TYR A 6 9.35 9.45 5.01
C TYR A 6 8.79 8.06 4.74
N SER A 7 7.48 7.95 4.57
CA SER A 7 6.84 6.76 4.01
C SER A 7 6.15 7.12 2.70
N VAL A 8 6.53 6.46 1.62
CA VAL A 8 5.83 6.52 0.34
C VAL A 8 4.87 5.34 0.29
N ILE A 9 3.59 5.64 0.08
CA ILE A 9 2.53 4.62 0.06
C ILE A 9 1.86 4.64 -1.31
N ASP A 10 1.69 3.46 -1.88
CA ASP A 10 0.88 3.22 -3.07
C ASP A 10 -0.14 2.11 -2.79
N THR A 11 -1.30 2.18 -3.45
CA THR A 11 -2.36 1.18 -3.32
C THR A 11 -3.02 0.90 -4.65
N GLU A 12 -3.26 -0.36 -4.94
CA GLU A 12 -4.21 -0.76 -5.97
C GLU A 12 -5.57 -1.04 -5.34
N THR A 13 -6.63 -0.61 -6.02
CA THR A 13 -8.00 -0.67 -5.48
C THR A 13 -8.95 -1.31 -6.48
N THR A 14 -10.06 -1.87 -5.99
CA THR A 14 -11.13 -2.43 -6.84
C THR A 14 -11.88 -1.38 -7.67
N GLY A 15 -11.59 -0.10 -7.46
CA GLY A 15 -12.23 1.05 -8.08
C GLY A 15 -11.88 2.37 -7.38
N LEU A 16 -12.36 3.49 -7.91
CA LEU A 16 -11.99 4.85 -7.46
C LEU A 16 -12.94 5.43 -6.39
N TRP A 17 -13.99 4.70 -5.99
CA TRP A 17 -15.03 5.23 -5.10
C TRP A 17 -14.79 4.78 -3.65
N SER A 18 -13.85 5.45 -2.97
CA SER A 18 -13.42 5.12 -1.61
C SER A 18 -14.49 5.27 -0.53
N THR A 19 -15.46 6.18 -0.71
CA THR A 19 -16.62 6.33 0.21
C THR A 19 -17.74 5.35 -0.07
N GLY A 20 -17.62 4.55 -1.13
CA GLY A 20 -18.56 3.52 -1.53
C GLY A 20 -18.09 2.14 -1.07
N HIS A 21 -18.23 1.16 -1.96
CA HIS A 21 -17.88 -0.22 -1.65
C HIS A 21 -16.43 -0.56 -1.97
N ASP A 22 -15.67 0.31 -2.65
CA ASP A 22 -14.34 -0.04 -3.16
C ASP A 22 -13.34 -0.31 -2.03
N ARG A 23 -12.40 -1.21 -2.32
CA ARG A 23 -11.47 -1.79 -1.34
C ARG A 23 -10.06 -1.76 -1.89
N VAL A 24 -9.09 -1.70 -0.98
CA VAL A 24 -7.68 -1.93 -1.31
C VAL A 24 -7.48 -3.41 -1.63
N ALA A 25 -6.75 -3.69 -2.70
CA ALA A 25 -6.37 -5.02 -3.16
C ALA A 25 -4.85 -5.26 -3.11
N GLU A 26 -4.07 -4.19 -3.02
CA GLU A 26 -2.62 -4.24 -2.76
C GLU A 26 -2.22 -2.94 -2.04
N ILE A 27 -1.22 -3.05 -1.18
CA ILE A 27 -0.55 -1.89 -0.59
C ILE A 27 0.96 -2.10 -0.62
N ALA A 28 1.68 -1.03 -0.95
CA ALA A 28 3.12 -0.95 -0.87
C ALA A 28 3.51 0.24 0.02
N ILE A 29 4.51 0.03 0.87
CA ILE A 29 5.09 1.04 1.77
C ILE A 29 6.61 1.01 1.60
N VAL A 30 7.17 2.15 1.22
CA VAL A 30 8.62 2.36 1.15
C VAL A 30 9.02 3.40 2.18
N THR A 31 9.90 3.03 3.11
CA THR A 31 10.44 3.96 4.11
C THR A 31 11.73 4.56 3.61
N LEU A 32 11.84 5.88 3.65
CA LEU A 32 13.01 6.65 3.23
C LEU A 32 13.64 7.36 4.41
N SER A 33 14.97 7.49 4.38
CA SER A 33 15.70 8.41 5.25
C SER A 33 15.35 9.87 4.90
N PRO A 34 15.71 10.83 5.76
CA PRO A 34 15.56 12.26 5.46
C PRO A 34 16.27 12.69 4.16
N GLU A 35 17.34 11.99 3.78
CA GLU A 35 18.13 12.21 2.57
C GLU A 35 17.51 11.54 1.33
N GLY A 36 16.42 10.79 1.50
CA GLY A 36 15.72 10.09 0.41
C GLY A 36 16.24 8.69 0.12
N GLU A 37 17.15 8.16 0.93
CA GLU A 37 17.67 6.79 0.81
C GLU A 37 16.62 5.77 1.22
N VAL A 38 16.50 4.65 0.51
CA VAL A 38 15.53 3.61 0.89
C VAL A 38 16.03 2.80 2.08
N ILE A 39 15.27 2.84 3.16
CA ILE A 39 15.52 2.07 4.39
C ILE A 39 14.83 0.71 4.31
N GLU A 40 13.57 0.70 3.89
CA GLU A 40 12.75 -0.51 3.86
C GLU A 40 11.74 -0.46 2.72
N ARG A 41 11.41 -1.65 2.17
CA ARG A 41 10.27 -1.87 1.28
C ARG A 41 9.40 -2.97 1.87
N TRP A 42 8.11 -2.76 1.87
CA TRP A 42 7.12 -3.76 2.24
C TRP A 42 5.92 -3.67 1.32
N GLU A 43 5.42 -4.81 0.87
CA GLU A 43 4.22 -4.90 0.04
C GLU A 43 3.41 -6.14 0.40
N THR A 44 2.11 -6.07 0.17
CA THR A 44 1.24 -7.25 0.25
C THR A 44 0.02 -7.10 -0.63
N LEU A 45 -0.39 -8.21 -1.25
CA LEU A 45 -1.76 -8.36 -1.75
C LEU A 45 -2.73 -8.38 -0.56
N ILE A 46 -3.94 -7.91 -0.81
CA ILE A 46 -5.04 -7.88 0.15
C ILE A 46 -6.26 -8.50 -0.53
N ASN A 47 -6.91 -9.44 0.14
CA ASN A 47 -8.21 -9.94 -0.29
C ASN A 47 -9.27 -8.85 -0.06
N PRO A 48 -9.83 -8.24 -1.12
CA PRO A 48 -10.79 -7.16 -0.96
C PRO A 48 -12.18 -7.68 -0.54
N GLN A 49 -12.36 -9.01 -0.47
CA GLN A 49 -13.62 -9.69 -0.21
C GLN A 49 -14.74 -9.27 -1.17
N ARG A 50 -14.37 -8.95 -2.41
CA ARG A 50 -15.25 -8.57 -3.51
C ARG A 50 -14.56 -8.75 -4.86
N ASP A 51 -15.29 -8.46 -5.94
CA ASP A 51 -14.71 -8.43 -7.28
C ASP A 51 -13.59 -7.38 -7.39
N LEU A 52 -12.47 -7.78 -8.00
CA LEU A 52 -11.25 -6.98 -8.14
C LEU A 52 -11.39 -5.86 -9.18
N GLY A 53 -12.44 -5.87 -10.00
CA GLY A 53 -12.65 -4.90 -11.06
C GLY A 53 -11.71 -5.11 -12.25
N LYS A 54 -11.22 -4.02 -12.84
CA LYS A 54 -10.44 -4.04 -14.09
C LYS A 54 -8.98 -4.45 -13.84
N GLN A 55 -8.75 -5.76 -13.78
CA GLN A 55 -7.43 -6.39 -13.61
C GLN A 55 -6.37 -5.94 -14.64
N SER A 56 -6.79 -5.55 -15.85
CA SER A 56 -5.87 -5.08 -16.90
C SER A 56 -5.16 -3.77 -16.58
N LEU A 57 -5.61 -3.03 -15.56
CA LEU A 57 -5.01 -1.76 -15.18
C LEU A 57 -3.77 -1.93 -14.28
N HIS A 58 -3.75 -2.94 -13.42
CA HIS A 58 -2.72 -3.15 -12.39
C HIS A 58 -2.03 -4.53 -12.47
N GLY A 59 -2.59 -5.48 -13.23
CA GLY A 59 -1.97 -6.79 -13.49
C GLY A 59 -2.15 -7.84 -12.39
N ILE A 60 -2.83 -7.51 -11.28
CA ILE A 60 -3.16 -8.45 -10.20
C ILE A 60 -4.32 -9.33 -10.66
N ARG A 61 -4.17 -10.66 -10.56
CA ARG A 61 -5.25 -11.58 -10.92
C ARG A 61 -6.17 -11.78 -9.73
N ALA A 62 -7.46 -11.94 -10.01
CA ALA A 62 -8.44 -12.25 -8.96
C ALA A 62 -8.04 -13.50 -8.15
N ALA A 63 -7.40 -14.49 -8.77
CA ALA A 63 -6.93 -15.69 -8.08
C ALA A 63 -5.85 -15.40 -7.02
N ASP A 64 -4.99 -14.41 -7.26
CA ASP A 64 -3.84 -14.10 -6.39
C ASP A 64 -4.33 -13.49 -5.07
N VAL A 65 -5.42 -12.72 -5.10
CA VAL A 65 -6.00 -12.08 -3.91
C VAL A 65 -6.92 -13.00 -3.11
N LEU A 66 -7.32 -14.17 -3.62
CA LEU A 66 -8.22 -15.06 -2.89
C LEU A 66 -7.56 -15.69 -1.66
N SER A 67 -6.27 -16.03 -1.75
CA SER A 67 -5.46 -16.55 -0.65
C SER A 67 -4.75 -15.47 0.16
N ALA A 68 -4.85 -14.20 -0.26
CA ALA A 68 -4.23 -13.08 0.43
C ALA A 68 -4.95 -12.78 1.77
N PRO A 69 -4.25 -12.16 2.75
CA PRO A 69 -4.89 -11.69 3.98
C PRO A 69 -5.96 -10.63 3.68
N THR A 70 -6.96 -10.49 4.55
CA THR A 70 -7.92 -9.37 4.43
C THR A 70 -7.29 -8.08 4.94
N PHE A 71 -7.89 -6.93 4.61
CA PHE A 71 -7.40 -5.64 5.13
C PHE A 71 -7.34 -5.63 6.67
N LYS A 72 -8.32 -6.28 7.32
CA LYS A 72 -8.36 -6.38 8.79
C LYS A 72 -7.15 -7.12 9.33
N ASP A 73 -6.66 -8.14 8.63
CA ASP A 73 -5.54 -8.96 9.09
C ASP A 73 -4.20 -8.22 9.00
N VAL A 74 -4.10 -7.22 8.10
CA VAL A 74 -2.87 -6.42 7.88
C VAL A 74 -2.94 -5.01 8.48
N ALA A 75 -4.08 -4.59 9.02
CA ALA A 75 -4.28 -3.22 9.49
C ALA A 75 -3.30 -2.83 10.61
N ASP A 76 -3.03 -3.75 11.55
CA ASP A 76 -2.11 -3.50 12.67
C ASP A 76 -0.65 -3.39 12.19
N GLU A 77 -0.25 -4.21 11.21
CA GLU A 77 1.09 -4.13 10.59
C GLU A 77 1.26 -2.81 9.82
N ILE A 78 0.26 -2.39 9.05
CA ILE A 78 0.27 -1.10 8.34
C ILE A 78 0.39 0.04 9.36
N ALA A 79 -0.41 0.02 10.44
CA ALA A 79 -0.34 1.03 11.47
C ALA A 79 1.03 1.08 12.15
N TRP A 80 1.61 -0.09 12.45
CA TRP A 80 2.95 -0.19 13.03
C TRP A 80 4.01 0.45 12.11
N ARG A 81 4.01 0.09 10.82
CA ARG A 81 4.93 0.64 9.80
C ARG A 81 4.80 2.14 9.61
N LEU A 82 3.60 2.69 9.78
CA LEU A 82 3.35 4.14 9.70
C LEU A 82 3.57 4.89 11.02
N SER A 83 3.89 4.17 12.10
CA SER A 83 4.14 4.75 13.43
C SER A 83 5.61 4.75 13.84
N LEU A 84 6.52 4.29 12.96
CA LEU A 84 7.94 4.11 13.25
C LEU A 84 8.58 5.36 13.88
N ASP A 85 9.52 5.12 14.80
CA ASP A 85 10.40 6.12 15.40
C ASP A 85 11.77 6.10 14.68
N PRO A 86 12.26 7.22 14.10
CA PRO A 86 11.68 8.56 14.16
C PRO A 86 10.42 8.71 13.31
N PRO A 87 9.49 9.59 13.73
CA PRO A 87 8.16 9.73 13.11
C PRO A 87 8.27 9.86 11.60
N VAL A 88 7.37 9.19 10.89
CA VAL A 88 7.30 9.20 9.42
C VAL A 88 6.30 10.23 8.91
N ARG A 89 6.67 10.98 7.86
CA ARG A 89 5.72 11.75 7.05
C ARG A 89 5.27 10.91 5.86
N SER A 90 3.97 10.69 5.71
CA SER A 90 3.41 9.93 4.61
C SER A 90 3.19 10.80 3.36
N LEU A 91 3.74 10.37 2.22
CA LEU A 91 3.43 10.89 0.89
C LEU A 91 2.70 9.80 0.09
N TRP A 92 1.50 10.13 -0.39
CA TRP A 92 0.73 9.25 -1.26
C TRP A 92 1.12 9.49 -2.71
N VAL A 93 1.56 8.43 -3.40
CA VAL A 93 1.62 8.45 -4.85
C VAL A 93 0.33 7.80 -5.34
N ALA A 94 -0.40 8.51 -6.19
CA ALA A 94 -1.59 7.98 -6.86
C ALA A 94 -1.29 7.96 -8.35
N GLY A 95 -1.14 6.79 -8.97
CA GLY A 95 -0.86 6.73 -10.40
C GLY A 95 -0.70 5.32 -10.96
N ARG A 96 -1.09 5.14 -12.23
CA ARG A 96 -1.21 3.86 -12.98
C ARG A 96 0.11 3.10 -13.25
N GLU A 97 1.20 3.45 -12.59
CA GLU A 97 2.56 2.96 -12.85
C GLU A 97 3.27 2.61 -11.52
N SER A 98 2.52 2.02 -10.58
CA SER A 98 2.96 1.71 -9.20
C SER A 98 4.15 0.77 -9.08
N ARG A 99 4.43 -0.03 -10.13
CA ARG A 99 5.57 -0.96 -10.16
C ARG A 99 6.93 -0.28 -10.28
N MET A 100 7.01 1.03 -10.56
CA MET A 100 8.28 1.74 -10.65
C MET A 100 8.83 2.21 -9.29
N LEU A 101 8.04 2.10 -8.21
CA LEU A 101 8.43 2.46 -6.85
C LEU A 101 8.83 1.26 -5.98
N LEU A 102 8.69 0.03 -6.49
CA LEU A 102 9.08 -1.22 -5.85
C LEU A 102 10.37 -1.76 -6.45
#